data_AF-A8TM56-F1
#
_entry.id   AF-A8TM56-F1
#
_cell.length_a   1.000
_cell.length_b   1.000
_cell.length_c   1.000
_cell.angle_alpha   90.00
_cell.angle_beta   90.00
_cell.angle_gamma   90.00
#
_symmetry.space_group_name_H-M   'P 1'
#
loop_
_entity.id
_entity.type
_entity.pdbx_description
1 polymer ?
#
loop_
_entity_poly.entity_id
_entity_poly.type
_entity_poly.pdbx_seq_one_letter_code
_entity_poly.pdbx_strand_id
1 'polypeptide(L)'
;MDGRTQLALVFPDWTGKIYSVVIENPVVRNRLGPSIGTSFAKAYENGTVPICVPGTEEATGRVLCQATPEGRLMYVFEGRWNGPDDTLPPAQELSRWLIIALVWRSVPLEDPRWVDVGGFDPGEGPGLAQQIKRSVDDPANLSKLVLYPIVLRSGVAERQEEVAVPDAATFLIEYQRRLTTAFVRAVREEPMQAVLINDNGAALAGGRIWIAPVCVTETCAQHRAGITSINMF
;
A
#
# COMPACT_ATOMS: atom_id res chain seq x y z
N MET A 1 -0.20 -22.68 -4.56
CA MET A 1 -1.29 -23.38 -3.84
C MET A 1 -2.58 -23.11 -4.58
N ASP A 2 -3.42 -24.10 -4.81
CA ASP A 2 -4.67 -23.97 -5.55
C ASP A 2 -5.79 -23.46 -4.62
N GLY A 3 -6.43 -22.34 -4.98
CA GLY A 3 -7.37 -21.59 -4.12
C GLY A 3 -8.63 -22.33 -3.62
N ARG A 4 -8.74 -23.65 -3.79
CA ARG A 4 -9.84 -24.48 -3.27
C ARG A 4 -9.70 -24.85 -1.79
N THR A 5 -8.48 -24.82 -1.25
CA THR A 5 -8.21 -25.25 0.14
C THR A 5 -7.92 -24.08 1.09
N GLN A 6 -7.74 -22.88 0.55
CA GLN A 6 -7.40 -21.70 1.33
C GLN A 6 -8.67 -20.98 1.80
N LEU A 7 -8.81 -20.80 3.11
CA LEU A 7 -9.99 -20.16 3.72
C LEU A 7 -9.84 -18.64 3.80
N ALA A 8 -8.65 -18.18 4.18
CA ALA A 8 -8.33 -16.78 4.34
C ALA A 8 -6.82 -16.55 4.24
N LEU A 9 -6.45 -15.32 3.91
CA LEU A 9 -5.12 -14.76 4.13
C LEU A 9 -5.15 -13.98 5.46
N VAL A 10 -4.23 -14.29 6.36
CA VAL A 10 -4.11 -13.60 7.65
C VAL A 10 -2.79 -12.84 7.65
N PHE A 11 -2.87 -11.54 7.84
CA PHE A 11 -1.74 -10.63 7.83
C PHE A 11 -1.50 -10.13 9.25
N PRO A 12 -0.36 -10.48 9.89
CA PRO A 12 0.03 -9.89 11.16
C PRO A 12 0.61 -8.48 10.97
N ASP A 13 0.59 -7.68 12.03
CA ASP A 13 1.43 -6.49 12.18
C ASP A 13 2.84 -6.86 12.69
N TRP A 14 3.68 -5.86 12.85
CA TRP A 14 5.06 -6.00 13.34
C TRP A 14 5.14 -6.50 14.80
N THR A 15 4.07 -6.42 15.59
CA THR A 15 3.99 -6.99 16.94
C THR A 15 3.55 -8.46 16.93
N GLY A 16 3.23 -9.01 15.76
CA GLY A 16 2.70 -10.37 15.60
C GLY A 16 1.20 -10.47 15.87
N LYS A 17 0.48 -9.36 16.05
CA LYS A 17 -0.98 -9.33 16.19
C LYS A 17 -1.64 -9.30 14.82
N ILE A 18 -2.85 -9.84 14.68
CA ILE A 18 -3.55 -9.83 13.40
C ILE A 18 -3.93 -8.39 13.03
N TYR A 19 -3.43 -7.94 11.88
CA TYR A 19 -3.71 -6.64 11.29
C TYR A 19 -4.85 -6.69 10.28
N SER A 20 -4.82 -7.68 9.38
CA SER A 20 -5.80 -7.81 8.31
C SER A 20 -6.11 -9.27 8.05
N VAL A 21 -7.35 -9.54 7.65
CA VAL A 21 -7.80 -10.85 7.19
C VAL A 21 -8.55 -10.64 5.88
N VAL A 22 -8.08 -11.30 4.82
CA VAL A 22 -8.71 -11.28 3.49
C VAL A 22 -9.33 -12.64 3.21
N ILE A 23 -10.61 -12.63 2.84
CA ILE A 23 -11.42 -13.82 2.61
C ILE A 23 -11.91 -13.77 1.18
N GLU A 24 -11.44 -14.70 0.34
CA GLU A 24 -11.88 -14.88 -1.06
C GLU A 24 -12.60 -16.22 -1.26
N ASN A 25 -12.72 -17.02 -0.19
CA ASN A 25 -13.39 -18.31 -0.23
C ASN A 25 -14.87 -18.17 0.17
N PRO A 26 -15.83 -18.52 -0.71
CA PRO A 26 -17.26 -18.34 -0.46
C PRO A 26 -17.83 -19.23 0.66
N VAL A 27 -17.07 -20.23 1.13
CA VAL A 27 -17.45 -21.06 2.28
C VAL A 27 -17.39 -20.25 3.59
N VAL A 28 -16.49 -19.27 3.67
CA VAL A 28 -16.34 -18.41 4.85
C VAL A 28 -17.36 -17.28 4.76
N ARG A 29 -18.27 -17.22 5.74
CA ARG A 29 -19.37 -16.23 5.80
C ARG A 29 -19.22 -15.33 7.02
N ASN A 30 -19.63 -14.07 6.87
CA ASN A 30 -19.82 -13.17 8.01
C ASN A 30 -21.24 -13.29 8.57
N ARG A 31 -21.51 -12.62 9.71
CA ARG A 31 -22.83 -12.60 10.34
C ARG A 31 -23.78 -11.52 9.80
N LEU A 32 -23.29 -10.62 8.95
CA LEU A 32 -24.07 -9.53 8.36
C LEU A 32 -25.00 -10.03 7.24
N GLY A 33 -24.69 -11.17 6.64
CA GLY A 33 -25.50 -11.79 5.60
C GLY A 33 -24.84 -11.77 4.21
N PRO A 34 -24.47 -10.58 3.66
CA PRO A 34 -23.77 -10.51 2.38
C PRO A 34 -22.46 -11.30 2.41
N SER A 35 -22.27 -12.12 1.38
CA SER A 35 -21.08 -12.95 1.17
C SER A 35 -20.57 -12.81 -0.26
N ILE A 36 -19.45 -13.47 -0.57
CA ILE A 36 -18.93 -13.57 -1.94
C ILE A 36 -20.06 -14.00 -2.89
N GLY A 37 -20.16 -13.32 -4.04
CA GLY A 37 -21.22 -13.46 -5.04
C GLY A 37 -22.46 -12.59 -4.81
N THR A 38 -22.59 -11.89 -3.68
CA THR A 38 -23.71 -10.94 -3.45
C THR A 38 -23.48 -9.69 -4.28
N SER A 39 -24.53 -9.15 -4.92
CA SER A 39 -24.41 -7.88 -5.65
C SER A 39 -24.37 -6.68 -4.70
N PHE A 40 -23.79 -5.57 -5.14
CA PHE A 40 -23.78 -4.31 -4.38
C PHE A 40 -25.19 -3.88 -3.95
N ALA A 41 -26.14 -3.86 -4.89
CA ALA A 41 -27.51 -3.47 -4.60
C ALA A 41 -28.14 -4.36 -3.52
N LYS A 42 -27.84 -5.67 -3.52
CA LYS A 42 -28.35 -6.59 -2.52
C LYS A 42 -27.64 -6.47 -1.18
N ALA A 43 -26.33 -6.21 -1.20
CA ALA A 43 -25.52 -6.06 0.00
C ALA A 43 -25.95 -4.86 0.86
N TYR A 44 -26.48 -3.81 0.23
CA TYR A 44 -26.89 -2.56 0.89
C TYR A 44 -28.38 -2.24 0.77
N GLU A 45 -29.23 -3.19 0.37
CA GLU A 45 -30.68 -2.99 0.13
C GLU A 45 -31.42 -2.39 1.35
N ASN A 46 -30.97 -2.71 2.56
CA ASN A 46 -31.62 -2.31 3.82
C ASN A 46 -30.77 -1.33 4.65
N GLY A 47 -29.74 -0.71 4.06
CA GLY A 47 -28.75 0.08 4.79
C GLY A 47 -28.58 1.49 4.24
N THR A 48 -27.85 2.31 4.99
CA THR A 48 -27.28 3.56 4.48
C THR A 48 -26.28 3.28 3.37
N VAL A 49 -26.21 4.17 2.39
CA VAL A 49 -25.18 4.15 1.35
C VAL A 49 -23.81 4.13 2.03
N PRO A 50 -22.98 3.11 1.80
CA PRO A 50 -21.69 2.99 2.45
C PRO A 50 -20.71 4.03 1.92
N ILE A 51 -19.67 4.30 2.69
CA ILE A 51 -18.48 4.94 2.14
C ILE A 51 -17.73 3.88 1.31
N CYS A 52 -17.44 4.24 0.06
CA CYS A 52 -16.72 3.42 -0.90
C CYS A 52 -15.51 4.18 -1.43
N VAL A 53 -14.45 3.44 -1.73
CA VAL A 53 -13.23 3.96 -2.37
C VAL A 53 -12.84 3.09 -3.56
N PRO A 54 -12.29 3.67 -4.63
CA PRO A 54 -11.69 2.89 -5.71
C PRO A 54 -10.50 2.09 -5.17
N GLY A 55 -10.34 0.87 -5.66
CA GLY A 55 -9.22 0.01 -5.31
C GLY A 55 -7.94 0.46 -6.01
N THR A 56 -6.82 0.25 -5.32
CA THR A 56 -5.48 0.57 -5.81
C THR A 56 -4.62 -0.70 -5.82
N GLU A 57 -3.52 -0.69 -6.58
CA GLU A 57 -2.55 -1.79 -6.64
C GLU A 57 -3.17 -3.14 -7.02
N GLU A 58 -3.07 -4.16 -6.16
CA GLU A 58 -3.66 -5.47 -6.38
C GLU A 58 -5.19 -5.45 -6.37
N ALA A 59 -5.79 -4.33 -5.96
CA ALA A 59 -7.22 -4.06 -6.03
C ALA A 59 -7.61 -3.06 -7.14
N THR A 60 -6.71 -2.67 -8.04
CA THR A 60 -7.03 -1.83 -9.21
C THR A 60 -8.20 -2.43 -10.00
N GLY A 61 -9.15 -1.57 -10.40
CA GLY A 61 -10.38 -1.98 -11.09
C GLY A 61 -11.47 -2.54 -10.17
N ARG A 62 -11.27 -2.51 -8.85
CA ARG A 62 -12.23 -2.94 -7.83
C ARG A 62 -12.72 -1.76 -7.01
N VAL A 63 -13.78 -1.99 -6.22
CA VAL A 63 -14.32 -0.99 -5.30
C VAL A 63 -14.40 -1.59 -3.90
N LEU A 64 -13.86 -0.89 -2.91
CA LEU A 64 -13.92 -1.29 -1.51
C LEU A 64 -14.97 -0.45 -0.80
N CYS A 65 -15.96 -1.09 -0.19
CA CYS A 65 -17.02 -0.40 0.55
C CYS A 65 -17.11 -0.91 1.97
N GLN A 66 -17.38 -0.01 2.91
CA GLN A 66 -17.61 -0.38 4.31
C GLN A 66 -18.83 -1.30 4.43
N ALA A 67 -18.67 -2.43 5.14
CA ALA A 67 -19.77 -3.33 5.50
C ALA A 67 -20.42 -2.93 6.83
N THR A 68 -19.72 -2.15 7.65
CA THR A 68 -20.12 -1.71 8.99
C THR A 68 -19.76 -0.24 9.19
N PRO A 69 -20.52 0.55 9.98
CA PRO A 69 -20.21 1.96 10.25
C PRO A 69 -18.81 2.20 10.81
N GLU A 70 -18.27 1.26 11.61
CA GLU A 70 -16.92 1.35 12.15
C GLU A 70 -15.82 1.05 11.12
N GLY A 71 -16.16 0.77 9.85
CA GLY A 71 -15.20 0.66 8.74
C GLY A 71 -14.13 -0.44 8.86
N ARG A 72 -14.29 -1.41 9.77
CA ARG A 72 -13.32 -2.51 9.98
C ARG A 72 -13.55 -3.69 9.05
N LEU A 73 -14.79 -3.94 8.66
CA LEU A 73 -15.13 -4.94 7.67
C LEU A 73 -15.50 -4.23 6.37
N MET A 74 -14.94 -4.71 5.27
CA MET A 74 -15.17 -4.18 3.93
C MET A 74 -15.57 -5.29 2.97
N TYR A 75 -16.40 -4.92 2.00
CA TYR A 75 -16.68 -5.73 0.83
C TYR A 75 -15.88 -5.20 -0.35
N VAL A 76 -15.21 -6.10 -1.04
CA VAL A 76 -14.50 -5.80 -2.29
C VAL A 76 -15.39 -6.23 -3.43
N PHE A 77 -15.81 -5.26 -4.24
CA PHE A 77 -16.65 -5.46 -5.40
C PHE A 77 -15.82 -5.46 -6.67
N GLU A 78 -16.13 -6.39 -7.56
CA GLU A 78 -15.57 -6.44 -8.91
C GLU A 78 -16.71 -6.57 -9.93
N GLY A 79 -16.53 -5.94 -11.09
CA GLY A 79 -17.45 -6.00 -12.20
C GLY A 79 -16.83 -5.37 -13.45
N ARG A 80 -17.64 -5.26 -14.50
CA ARG A 80 -17.19 -4.67 -15.76
C ARG A 80 -17.52 -3.19 -15.81
N TRP A 81 -16.52 -2.38 -16.13
CA TRP A 81 -16.66 -0.98 -16.43
C TRP A 81 -15.46 -0.54 -17.26
N ASN A 82 -15.66 0.36 -18.21
CA ASN A 82 -14.61 0.85 -19.12
C ASN A 82 -14.17 2.29 -18.79
N GLY A 83 -14.37 2.72 -17.54
CA GLY A 83 -13.90 4.02 -17.06
C GLY A 83 -12.52 3.92 -16.38
N PRO A 84 -12.02 5.04 -15.83
CA PRO A 84 -10.72 5.07 -15.15
C PRO A 84 -10.72 4.24 -13.87
N ASP A 85 -9.70 3.40 -13.68
CA ASP A 85 -9.60 2.50 -12.53
C ASP A 85 -9.46 3.21 -11.17
N ASP A 86 -9.05 4.47 -11.16
CA ASP A 86 -8.85 5.32 -9.99
C ASP A 86 -10.12 6.09 -9.57
N THR A 87 -11.25 5.80 -10.21
CA THR A 87 -12.53 6.46 -9.93
C THR A 87 -13.63 5.44 -9.62
N LEU A 88 -14.66 5.86 -8.87
CA LEU A 88 -15.81 4.99 -8.64
C LEU A 88 -16.65 4.85 -9.91
N PRO A 89 -17.08 3.63 -10.29
CA PRO A 89 -18.04 3.44 -11.36
C PRO A 89 -19.36 4.18 -11.06
N PRO A 90 -20.12 4.58 -12.10
CA PRO A 90 -21.47 5.09 -11.93
C PRO A 90 -22.34 4.12 -11.12
N ALA A 91 -23.25 4.64 -10.30
CA ALA A 91 -24.08 3.83 -9.40
C ALA A 91 -24.84 2.69 -10.12
N GLN A 92 -25.27 2.92 -11.37
CA GLN A 92 -25.95 1.89 -12.18
C GLN A 92 -25.03 0.70 -12.49
N GLU A 93 -23.75 0.94 -12.77
CA GLU A 93 -22.75 -0.11 -12.99
C GLU A 93 -22.43 -0.81 -11.66
N LEU A 94 -22.06 -0.02 -10.64
CA LEU A 94 -21.67 -0.55 -9.33
C LEU A 94 -22.77 -1.40 -8.69
N SER A 95 -24.05 -1.04 -8.89
CA SER A 95 -25.20 -1.79 -8.35
C SER A 95 -25.20 -3.28 -8.69
N ARG A 96 -24.57 -3.67 -9.80
CA ARG A 96 -24.52 -5.04 -10.34
C ARG A 96 -23.23 -5.78 -9.98
N TRP A 97 -22.22 -5.06 -9.51
CA TRP A 97 -20.92 -5.65 -9.16
C TRP A 97 -21.08 -6.61 -8.00
N LEU A 98 -20.26 -7.65 -7.99
CA LEU A 98 -20.36 -8.74 -7.02
C LEU A 98 -19.24 -8.65 -6.00
N ILE A 99 -19.54 -9.02 -4.75
CA ILE A 99 -18.53 -9.22 -3.72
C ILE A 99 -17.61 -10.36 -4.18
N ILE A 100 -16.31 -10.08 -4.33
CA ILE A 100 -15.29 -11.09 -4.61
C ILE A 100 -14.42 -11.41 -3.39
N ALA A 101 -14.35 -10.48 -2.44
CA ALA A 101 -13.60 -10.67 -1.21
C ALA A 101 -14.24 -9.90 -0.05
N LEU A 102 -14.00 -10.39 1.16
CA LEU A 102 -14.24 -9.65 2.40
C LEU A 102 -12.89 -9.32 3.01
N VAL A 103 -12.73 -8.10 3.48
CA VAL A 103 -11.50 -7.64 4.12
C VAL A 103 -11.85 -7.13 5.51
N TRP A 104 -11.33 -7.79 6.54
CA TRP A 104 -11.35 -7.28 7.89
C TRP A 104 -10.02 -6.65 8.24
N ARG A 105 -10.03 -5.51 8.92
CA ARG A 105 -8.84 -4.88 9.49
C ARG A 105 -9.05 -4.65 10.99
N SER A 106 -7.96 -4.74 11.75
CA SER A 106 -7.98 -4.45 13.20
C SER A 106 -8.33 -3.00 13.51
N VAL A 107 -8.30 -2.14 12.49
CA VAL A 107 -8.51 -0.71 12.53
C VAL A 107 -9.45 -0.21 11.43
N PRO A 108 -10.31 0.79 11.71
CA PRO A 108 -11.19 1.43 10.72
C PRO A 108 -10.43 2.12 9.57
N LEU A 109 -11.08 2.23 8.41
CA LEU A 109 -10.65 3.12 7.31
C LEU A 109 -10.56 4.60 7.71
N GLU A 110 -11.29 5.03 8.75
CA GLU A 110 -11.41 6.43 9.19
C GLU A 110 -10.66 6.74 10.49
N ASP A 111 -9.82 5.83 11.00
CA ASP A 111 -9.09 6.08 12.25
C ASP A 111 -7.91 7.04 12.01
N PRO A 112 -7.92 8.27 12.57
CA PRO A 112 -6.87 9.28 12.36
C PRO A 112 -5.51 8.89 12.96
N ARG A 113 -5.42 7.79 13.70
CA ARG A 113 -4.15 7.23 14.21
C ARG A 113 -3.41 6.38 13.18
N TRP A 114 -3.97 6.22 11.98
CA TRP A 114 -3.24 5.76 10.81
C TRP A 114 -2.53 6.94 10.20
N VAL A 115 -1.32 7.18 10.68
CA VAL A 115 -0.30 7.58 9.75
C VAL A 115 0.12 6.32 9.01
N ASP A 116 -0.38 6.32 7.80
CA ASP A 116 -0.04 5.42 6.74
C ASP A 116 1.47 5.45 6.47
N VAL A 117 2.07 4.29 6.25
CA VAL A 117 3.41 4.20 5.63
C VAL A 117 3.33 4.38 4.11
N GLY A 118 2.13 4.71 3.63
CA GLY A 118 1.71 4.96 2.26
C GLY A 118 0.57 6.00 2.16
N GLY A 119 0.58 7.05 2.97
CA GLY A 119 -0.50 8.05 2.93
C GLY A 119 -0.15 9.34 3.66
N PHE A 120 0.18 10.35 2.86
CA PHE A 120 0.10 11.73 3.28
C PHE A 120 -0.74 12.46 2.23
N ASP A 121 -1.74 13.19 2.71
CA ASP A 121 -2.66 14.09 2.01
C ASP A 121 -3.46 13.50 0.81
N PRO A 122 -4.80 13.30 0.94
CA PRO A 122 -5.67 12.97 -0.20
C PRO A 122 -5.71 14.05 -1.30
N GLY A 123 -5.01 15.18 -1.14
CA GLY A 123 -4.74 16.17 -2.18
C GLY A 123 -3.60 15.83 -3.16
N GLU A 124 -2.67 14.91 -2.84
CA GLU A 124 -1.47 14.67 -3.67
C GLU A 124 -0.99 13.20 -3.72
N GLY A 125 -1.74 12.34 -4.44
CA GLY A 125 -1.20 11.13 -5.05
C GLY A 125 -1.02 9.88 -4.16
N PRO A 126 -0.59 8.73 -4.75
CA PRO A 126 -0.67 7.42 -4.08
C PRO A 126 0.59 7.16 -3.25
N GLY A 127 0.44 6.53 -2.07
CA GLY A 127 1.40 6.40 -0.96
C GLY A 127 2.91 6.39 -1.22
N LEU A 128 3.70 6.98 -0.32
CA LEU A 128 5.15 7.20 -0.51
C LEU A 128 5.93 5.93 -0.90
N ALA A 129 5.74 4.79 -0.22
CA ALA A 129 6.37 3.54 -0.62
C ALA A 129 5.99 3.09 -2.05
N GLN A 130 4.73 3.28 -2.42
CA GLN A 130 4.23 3.02 -3.77
C GLN A 130 4.78 4.02 -4.80
N GLN A 131 4.88 5.29 -4.42
CA GLN A 131 5.50 6.34 -5.24
C GLN A 131 6.98 6.04 -5.50
N ILE A 132 7.69 5.53 -4.50
CA ILE A 132 9.06 5.05 -4.63
C ILE A 132 9.14 3.89 -5.61
N LYS A 133 8.27 2.87 -5.47
CA LYS A 133 8.22 1.73 -6.40
C LYS A 133 7.95 2.15 -7.84
N ARG A 134 7.07 3.15 -8.06
CA ARG A 134 6.77 3.70 -9.39
C ARG A 134 7.87 4.58 -9.97
N SER A 135 8.71 5.18 -9.11
CA SER A 135 9.74 6.13 -9.54
C SER A 135 11.13 5.49 -9.61
N VAL A 136 11.32 4.23 -9.20
CA VAL A 136 12.65 3.63 -9.05
C VAL A 136 13.45 3.53 -10.36
N ASP A 137 12.77 3.52 -11.50
CA ASP A 137 13.33 3.57 -12.86
C ASP A 137 13.45 5.00 -13.42
N ASP A 138 12.82 5.98 -12.77
CA ASP A 138 12.92 7.40 -13.11
C ASP A 138 13.66 8.15 -11.98
N PRO A 139 14.99 8.26 -12.07
CA PRO A 139 15.79 8.88 -11.02
C PRO A 139 15.41 10.34 -10.76
N ALA A 140 14.83 11.06 -11.72
CA ALA A 140 14.38 12.45 -11.54
C ALA A 140 13.06 12.55 -10.77
N ASN A 141 12.18 11.55 -10.89
CA ASN A 141 11.02 11.46 -10.03
C ASN A 141 11.37 10.90 -8.65
N LEU A 142 12.26 9.90 -8.57
CA LEU A 142 12.72 9.36 -7.30
C LEU A 142 13.46 10.40 -6.46
N SER A 143 14.28 11.27 -7.09
CA SER A 143 15.06 12.29 -6.39
C SER A 143 14.19 13.29 -5.62
N LYS A 144 12.91 13.46 -6.02
CA LYS A 144 11.95 14.34 -5.34
C LYS A 144 11.46 13.75 -4.02
N LEU A 145 11.58 12.43 -3.85
CA LEU A 145 11.14 11.67 -2.67
C LEU A 145 12.24 11.55 -1.61
N VAL A 146 13.44 12.04 -1.90
CA VAL A 146 14.61 11.96 -1.02
C VAL A 146 14.66 13.15 -0.06
N LEU A 147 14.96 12.87 1.20
CA LEU A 147 15.26 13.87 2.22
C LEU A 147 16.77 14.05 2.30
N TYR A 148 17.29 14.95 1.47
CA TYR A 148 18.71 15.26 1.49
C TYR A 148 19.14 15.93 2.81
N PRO A 149 20.37 15.70 3.27
CA PRO A 149 21.39 14.83 2.66
C PRO A 149 21.16 13.34 2.96
N ILE A 150 21.55 12.46 2.04
CA ILE A 150 21.55 10.99 2.27
C ILE A 150 22.92 10.37 2.00
N VAL A 151 23.07 9.10 2.39
CA VAL A 151 24.19 8.26 2.00
C VAL A 151 23.70 7.12 1.10
N LEU A 152 24.34 6.99 -0.07
CA LEU A 152 24.20 5.83 -0.94
C LEU A 152 25.26 4.81 -0.58
N ARG A 153 24.85 3.55 -0.39
CA ARG A 153 25.75 2.44 -0.08
C ARG A 153 25.69 1.41 -1.19
N SER A 154 26.82 0.88 -1.64
CA SER A 154 26.85 -0.20 -2.63
C SER A 154 27.99 -1.17 -2.35
N GLY A 155 27.82 -2.42 -2.76
CA GLY A 155 28.77 -3.50 -2.50
C GLY A 155 28.42 -4.31 -1.25
N VAL A 156 29.13 -5.42 -1.05
CA VAL A 156 28.94 -6.33 0.10
C VAL A 156 29.67 -5.79 1.33
N ALA A 157 29.31 -6.29 2.52
CA ALA A 157 29.82 -5.81 3.81
C ALA A 157 31.36 -5.66 3.90
N GLU A 158 32.11 -6.49 3.17
CA GLU A 158 33.58 -6.48 3.15
C GLU A 158 34.19 -5.39 2.25
N ARG A 159 33.42 -4.84 1.30
CA ARG A 159 33.81 -3.79 0.34
C ARG A 159 32.63 -2.87 0.05
N GLN A 160 32.13 -2.23 1.09
CA GLN A 160 31.04 -1.27 1.01
C GLN A 160 31.59 0.11 0.63
N GLU A 161 31.10 0.66 -0.47
CA GLU A 161 31.36 2.04 -0.87
C GLU A 161 30.22 2.92 -0.38
N GLU A 162 30.56 4.03 0.28
CA GLU A 162 29.61 5.03 0.75
C GLU A 162 29.83 6.35 0.02
N VAL A 163 28.75 6.90 -0.52
CA VAL A 163 28.77 8.21 -1.17
C VAL A 163 27.79 9.14 -0.49
N ALA A 164 28.29 10.29 -0.04
CA ALA A 164 27.46 11.38 0.45
C ALA A 164 26.73 12.04 -0.73
N VAL A 165 25.42 12.21 -0.59
CA VAL A 165 24.56 12.83 -1.59
C VAL A 165 23.87 14.04 -0.93
N PRO A 166 24.42 15.25 -1.10
CA PRO A 166 23.92 16.45 -0.44
C PRO A 166 22.67 17.03 -1.12
N ASP A 167 22.41 16.68 -2.37
CA ASP A 167 21.34 17.27 -3.18
C ASP A 167 20.86 16.35 -4.32
N ALA A 168 19.79 16.77 -4.98
CA ALA A 168 19.19 16.05 -6.10
C ALA A 168 20.10 15.94 -7.33
N ALA A 169 20.98 16.91 -7.58
CA ALA A 169 21.89 16.85 -8.72
C ALA A 169 22.92 15.72 -8.54
N THR A 170 23.48 15.63 -7.34
CA THR A 170 24.40 14.56 -6.96
C THR A 170 23.69 13.20 -6.95
N PHE A 171 22.43 13.17 -6.50
CA PHE A 171 21.62 11.96 -6.52
C PHE A 171 21.46 11.39 -7.93
N LEU A 172 21.10 12.23 -8.90
CA LEU A 172 20.90 11.78 -10.29
C LEU A 172 22.15 11.12 -10.87
N ILE A 173 23.32 11.73 -10.62
CA ILE A 173 24.62 11.22 -11.09
C ILE A 173 24.93 9.87 -10.44
N GLU A 174 24.86 9.82 -9.11
CA GLU A 174 25.27 8.63 -8.35
C GLU A 174 24.28 7.49 -8.47
N TYR A 175 22.99 7.78 -8.51
CA TYR A 175 21.95 6.79 -8.71
C TYR A 175 22.12 6.11 -10.07
N GLN A 176 22.25 6.86 -11.17
CA GLN A 176 22.46 6.26 -12.49
C GLN A 176 23.76 5.45 -12.59
N ARG A 177 24.84 5.91 -11.93
CA ARG A 177 26.12 5.19 -11.88
C ARG A 177 26.02 3.84 -11.17
N ARG A 178 25.14 3.72 -10.18
CA ARG A 178 25.06 2.59 -9.26
C ARG A 178 23.78 1.75 -9.40
N LEU A 179 22.78 2.24 -10.14
CA LEU A 179 21.50 1.57 -10.34
C LEU A 179 21.70 0.24 -11.04
N THR A 180 21.31 -0.84 -10.39
CA THR A 180 21.34 -2.18 -10.98
C THR A 180 19.93 -2.66 -11.31
N THR A 181 19.80 -3.49 -12.35
CA THR A 181 18.54 -4.18 -12.65
C THR A 181 18.04 -5.00 -11.47
N ALA A 182 18.96 -5.60 -10.69
CA ALA A 182 18.61 -6.36 -9.50
C ALA A 182 17.98 -5.48 -8.41
N PHE A 183 18.52 -4.28 -8.17
CA PHE A 183 17.94 -3.33 -7.23
C PHE A 183 16.55 -2.86 -7.69
N VAL A 184 16.42 -2.42 -8.95
CA VAL A 184 15.14 -1.98 -9.54
C VAL A 184 14.09 -3.06 -9.41
N ARG A 185 14.46 -4.31 -9.73
CA ARG A 185 13.57 -5.46 -9.62
C ARG A 185 13.16 -5.72 -8.17
N ALA A 186 14.11 -5.71 -7.23
CA ALA A 186 13.84 -5.91 -5.82
C ALA A 186 12.86 -4.85 -5.26
N VAL A 187 12.94 -3.61 -5.72
CA VAL A 187 12.02 -2.53 -5.33
C VAL A 187 10.65 -2.69 -6.00
N ARG A 188 10.60 -2.96 -7.31
CA ARG A 188 9.34 -3.05 -8.07
C ARG A 188 8.51 -4.29 -7.70
N GLU A 189 9.16 -5.44 -7.53
CA GLU A 189 8.47 -6.73 -7.38
C GLU A 189 8.20 -7.10 -5.93
N GLU A 190 8.75 -6.37 -4.95
CA GLU A 190 8.43 -6.62 -3.55
C GLU A 190 6.91 -6.41 -3.33
N PRO A 191 6.19 -7.37 -2.74
CA PRO A 191 4.80 -7.16 -2.38
C PRO A 191 4.72 -6.09 -1.29
N MET A 192 3.69 -5.24 -1.32
CA MET A 192 3.53 -4.20 -0.28
C MET A 192 3.42 -4.76 1.15
N GLN A 193 3.07 -6.05 1.28
CA GLN A 193 3.04 -6.73 2.58
C GLN A 193 4.44 -7.10 3.13
N ALA A 194 5.49 -7.01 2.32
CA ALA A 194 6.87 -7.30 2.73
C ALA A 194 7.64 -6.04 3.20
N VAL A 195 7.03 -4.86 3.15
CA VAL A 195 7.63 -3.63 3.68
C VAL A 195 7.78 -3.77 5.20
N LEU A 196 9.02 -3.67 5.69
CA LEU A 196 9.34 -3.80 7.10
C LEU A 196 9.21 -2.44 7.77
N ILE A 197 8.44 -2.33 8.84
CA ILE A 197 8.17 -1.06 9.52
C ILE A 197 8.51 -1.20 10.99
N ASN A 198 9.15 -0.18 11.57
CA ASN A 198 9.37 -0.05 13.00
C ASN A 198 9.27 1.43 13.43
N ASP A 199 9.49 1.69 14.73
CA ASP A 199 9.42 3.04 15.31
C ASP A 199 10.41 4.04 14.71
N ASN A 200 11.39 3.59 13.93
CA ASN A 200 12.44 4.43 13.33
C ASN A 200 12.23 4.66 11.83
N GLY A 201 11.29 3.96 11.17
CA GLY A 201 11.08 4.08 9.73
C GLY A 201 10.55 2.83 9.06
N ALA A 202 10.60 2.83 7.72
CA ALA A 202 10.26 1.70 6.88
C ALA A 202 11.40 1.29 5.96
N ALA A 203 11.62 -0.01 5.86
CA ALA A 203 12.53 -0.66 4.94
C ALA A 203 11.74 -1.28 3.78
N LEU A 204 12.05 -0.82 2.58
CA LEU A 204 11.61 -1.43 1.32
C LEU A 204 12.69 -2.33 0.75
N ALA A 205 12.26 -3.29 -0.05
CA ALA A 205 13.05 -4.21 -0.84
C ALA A 205 14.11 -4.93 0.00
N GLY A 206 13.69 -5.46 1.15
CA GLY A 206 14.60 -6.10 2.10
C GLY A 206 15.65 -5.16 2.70
N GLY A 207 15.31 -3.89 2.91
CA GLY A 207 16.19 -2.88 3.53
C GLY A 207 17.07 -2.10 2.55
N ARG A 208 16.77 -2.17 1.25
CA ARG A 208 17.48 -1.42 0.21
C ARG A 208 17.08 0.05 0.14
N ILE A 209 15.88 0.41 0.59
CA ILE A 209 15.48 1.81 0.74
C ILE A 209 14.94 1.99 2.15
N TRP A 210 15.49 2.98 2.85
CA TRP A 210 15.02 3.40 4.18
C TRP A 210 14.21 4.69 4.05
N ILE A 211 13.00 4.67 4.59
CA ILE A 211 12.06 5.79 4.64
C ILE A 211 11.95 6.24 6.09
N ALA A 212 12.15 7.53 6.35
CA ALA A 212 11.94 8.11 7.67
C ALA A 212 11.54 9.60 7.60
N PRO A 213 10.90 10.13 8.66
CA PRO A 213 10.22 9.35 9.70
C PRO A 213 9.02 8.61 9.12
N VAL A 214 8.68 7.45 9.69
CA VAL A 214 7.36 6.83 9.52
C VAL A 214 6.56 7.24 10.73
N CYS A 215 5.62 8.16 10.53
CA CYS A 215 4.87 8.69 11.64
C CYS A 215 3.90 7.63 12.16
N VAL A 216 3.67 7.61 13.47
CA VAL A 216 2.65 6.76 14.14
C VAL A 216 1.84 7.57 15.17
N THR A 217 2.13 8.88 15.29
CA THR A 217 1.49 9.82 16.22
C THR A 217 1.22 11.17 15.56
N GLU A 218 0.21 11.91 16.06
CA GLU A 218 -0.17 13.25 15.59
C GLU A 218 0.97 14.29 15.70
N THR A 219 1.89 14.10 16.66
CA THR A 219 3.06 14.97 16.85
C THR A 219 4.08 14.89 15.72
N CYS A 220 4.09 13.80 14.96
CA CYS A 220 5.01 13.58 13.85
C CYS A 220 4.51 14.19 12.53
N ALA A 221 3.22 14.55 12.42
CA ALA A 221 2.60 15.12 11.22
C ALA A 221 3.25 16.42 10.70
N GLN A 222 4.11 17.06 11.50
CA GLN A 222 4.87 18.24 11.10
C GLN A 222 6.16 17.91 10.32
N HIS A 223 6.56 16.64 10.22
CA HIS A 223 7.79 16.21 9.54
C HIS A 223 7.46 15.49 8.22
N ARG A 224 8.12 15.90 7.14
CA ARG A 224 8.01 15.26 5.83
C ARG A 224 8.69 13.89 5.86
N ALA A 225 7.96 12.83 5.54
CA ALA A 225 8.53 11.50 5.31
C ALA A 225 9.20 11.42 3.93
N GLY A 226 10.29 10.68 3.82
CA GLY A 226 10.99 10.46 2.55
C GLY A 226 12.15 9.50 2.67
N ILE A 227 12.82 9.25 1.55
CA ILE A 227 13.99 8.37 1.50
C ILE A 227 15.14 9.05 2.24
N THR A 228 15.70 8.36 3.22
CA THR A 228 16.85 8.83 4.01
C THR A 228 18.09 7.97 3.81
N SER A 229 17.95 6.77 3.23
CA SER A 229 19.09 5.94 2.80
C SER A 229 18.72 4.98 1.67
N ILE A 230 19.69 4.68 0.81
CA ILE A 230 19.57 3.66 -0.24
C ILE A 230 20.79 2.75 -0.23
N ASN A 231 20.55 1.45 -0.28
CA ASN A 231 21.55 0.40 -0.36
C ASN A 231 21.40 -0.42 -1.67
N MET A 232 22.44 -0.41 -2.49
CA MET A 232 22.47 -0.96 -3.85
C MET A 232 23.39 -2.20 -3.97
N PHE A 233 23.25 -3.16 -3.06
CA PHE A 233 24.06 -4.39 -3.02
C PHE A 233 23.44 -5.61 -3.72
#